data_AF-A0A3D1AAS4-F1
#
_entry.id   AF-A0A3D1AAS4-F1
#
_cell.length_a   1.000
_cell.length_b   1.000
_cell.length_c   1.000
_cell.angle_alpha   90.00
_cell.angle_beta   90.00
_cell.angle_gamma   90.00
#
_symmetry.space_group_name_H-M   'P 1'
#
loop_
_entity.id
_entity.type
_entity.pdbx_description
1 polymer ?
#
loop_
_entity_poly.entity_id
_entity_poly.type
_entity_poly.pdbx_seq_one_letter_code
_entity_poly.pdbx_strand_id
1 'polypeptide(L)' 'MKNLLNLIFASLLVLPLTMNAQQQNYPAGTTPNEHNINGADYPRIGEDRRVHFRIHAPNAQKVEISFRGEMTK' A
#
# COMPACT_ATOMS: atom_id res chain seq x y z
N MET A 1 -39.71 -4.12 -14.44
CA MET A 1 -38.91 -4.18 -13.20
C MET A 1 -38.05 -5.44 -13.07
N LYS A 2 -38.53 -6.63 -13.45
CA LYS A 2 -37.76 -7.90 -13.39
C LYS A 2 -36.40 -7.84 -14.12
N ASN A 3 -36.37 -7.25 -15.31
CA ASN A 3 -35.14 -7.16 -16.12
C ASN A 3 -34.12 -6.17 -15.53
N LEU A 4 -34.59 -5.12 -14.85
CA LEU A 4 -33.73 -4.14 -14.17
C LEU A 4 -33.12 -4.76 -12.90
N LEU A 5 -33.92 -5.51 -12.14
CA LEU A 5 -33.45 -6.26 -10.97
C LEU A 5 -32.40 -7.30 -11.37
N ASN A 6 -32.62 -8.03 -12.47
CA ASN A 6 -31.66 -8.98 -13.00
C ASN A 6 -30.35 -8.32 -13.46
N LEU A 7 -30.41 -7.12 -14.04
CA LEU A 7 -29.21 -6.35 -14.40
C LEU A 7 -28.40 -5.93 -13.16
N ILE A 8 -29.08 -5.50 -12.09
CA ILE A 8 -28.45 -5.13 -10.82
C ILE A 8 -27.82 -6.37 -10.16
N PHE A 9 -28.50 -7.51 -10.16
CA PHE A 9 -27.92 -8.76 -9.67
C PHE A 9 -26.71 -9.23 -10.49
N ALA A 10 -26.76 -9.05 -11.83
CA ALA A 10 -25.64 -9.37 -12.69
C ALA A 10 -24.42 -8.46 -12.43
N SER A 11 -24.62 -7.17 -12.16
CA SER A 11 -23.51 -6.26 -11.85
C SER A 11 -22.89 -6.52 -10.47
N LEU A 12 -23.68 -6.97 -9.49
CA LEU A 12 -23.21 -7.40 -8.17
C LEU A 12 -22.24 -8.60 -8.23
N LEU A 13 -22.40 -9.49 -9.20
CA LEU A 13 -21.53 -10.67 -9.38
C LEU A 13 -20.12 -10.33 -9.89
N VAL A 14 -19.90 -9.14 -10.45
CA VAL A 14 -18.60 -8.74 -11.04
C VAL A 14 -17.71 -7.97 -10.03
N LEU A 15 -18.29 -7.49 -8.93
CA LEU A 15 -17.58 -6.77 -7.86
C LEU A 15 -16.39 -7.50 -7.19
N PRO A 16 -16.40 -8.83 -6.93
CA PRO A 16 -15.25 -9.48 -6.30
C PRO A 16 -14.04 -9.60 -7.25
N LEU A 17 -14.24 -9.49 -8.57
CA LEU A 17 -13.17 -9.58 -9.56
C LEU A 17 -12.29 -8.32 -9.61
N THR A 18 -12.78 -7.17 -9.11
CA THR A 18 -12.02 -5.91 -9.09
C THR A 18 -11.21 -5.72 -7.82
N MET A 19 -11.41 -6.53 -6.77
CA MET A 19 -10.74 -6.37 -5.47
C MET A 19 -9.23 -6.63 -5.52
N ASN A 20 -8.73 -7.37 -6.51
CA ASN A 20 -7.30 -7.67 -6.64
C ASN A 20 -6.47 -6.54 -7.26
N ALA A 21 -7.10 -5.47 -7.77
CA ALA A 21 -6.40 -4.38 -8.45
C ALA A 21 -5.73 -3.38 -7.49
N GLN A 22 -6.07 -3.41 -6.20
CA GLN A 22 -5.54 -2.49 -5.19
C GLN A 22 -4.50 -3.12 -4.26
N GLN A 23 -4.01 -4.32 -4.58
CA GLN A 23 -3.01 -4.95 -3.73
C GLN A 23 -1.68 -4.21 -3.89
N GLN A 24 -1.37 -3.40 -2.87
CA GLN A 24 -0.09 -2.73 -2.78
C GLN A 24 0.99 -3.80 -2.57
N ASN A 25 1.79 -4.04 -3.62
CA ASN A 25 2.89 -4.99 -3.55
C ASN A 25 3.97 -4.42 -2.61
N TYR A 26 4.09 -5.02 -1.43
CA TYR A 26 5.18 -4.73 -0.51
C TYR A 26 6.44 -5.49 -0.93
N PRO A 27 7.64 -5.03 -0.52
CA PRO A 27 8.84 -5.83 -0.67
C PRO A 27 8.64 -7.18 0.03
N ALA A 28 9.00 -8.28 -0.63
CA ALA A 28 8.83 -9.63 -0.11
C ALA A 28 9.60 -9.80 1.21
N GLY A 29 9.03 -10.57 2.14
CA GLY A 29 9.65 -10.80 3.46
C GLY A 29 9.70 -9.54 4.34
N THR A 30 8.80 -8.57 4.14
CA THR A 30 8.71 -7.39 5.00
C THR A 30 7.39 -7.31 5.76
N THR A 31 7.45 -6.91 7.03
CA THR A 31 6.30 -6.58 7.87
C THR A 31 6.27 -5.09 8.21
N PRO A 32 5.10 -4.50 8.49
CA PRO A 32 5.04 -3.14 9.04
C PRO A 32 5.84 -3.07 10.34
N ASN A 33 6.54 -1.96 10.54
CA ASN A 33 7.20 -1.72 11.81
C ASN A 33 6.17 -1.62 12.96
N GLU A 34 6.47 -2.26 14.09
CA GLU A 34 5.53 -2.43 15.21
C GLU A 34 5.06 -1.13 15.85
N HIS A 35 5.86 -0.06 15.72
CA HIS A 35 5.56 1.26 16.27
C HIS A 35 4.87 2.18 15.25
N ASN A 36 4.44 1.67 14.11
CA ASN A 36 3.64 2.44 13.18
C ASN A 36 2.27 2.76 13.81
N ILE A 37 1.74 3.94 13.49
CA ILE A 37 0.34 4.23 13.79
C ILE A 37 -0.59 3.30 13.00
N ASN A 38 -1.78 3.03 13.54
CA ASN A 38 -2.76 2.17 12.88
C ASN A 38 -3.04 2.64 11.44
N GLY A 39 -2.91 1.72 10.47
CA GLY A 39 -3.11 2.00 9.04
C GLY A 39 -1.89 2.54 8.30
N ALA A 40 -0.75 2.79 8.96
CA ALA A 40 0.49 3.17 8.28
C ALA A 40 1.29 1.93 7.85
N ASP A 41 1.37 1.70 6.53
CA ASP A 41 2.05 0.53 5.96
C ASP A 41 3.58 0.61 5.96
N TYR A 42 4.15 1.81 6.16
CA TYR A 42 5.59 2.09 6.21
C TYR A 42 5.93 2.93 7.45
N PRO A 43 7.16 2.82 7.98
CA PRO A 43 8.27 1.97 7.53
C PRO A 43 8.02 0.47 7.72
N ARG A 44 8.79 -0.35 7.01
CA ARG A 44 8.71 -1.82 7.05
C ARG A 44 10.03 -2.46 7.42
N ILE A 45 9.99 -3.57 8.15
CA ILE A 45 11.16 -4.34 8.58
C ILE A 45 11.25 -5.60 7.74
N GLY A 46 12.38 -5.79 7.06
CA GLY A 46 12.67 -7.01 6.30
C GLY A 46 13.24 -8.12 7.19
N GLU A 47 13.04 -9.37 6.78
CA GLU A 47 13.69 -10.55 7.37
C GLU A 47 15.23 -10.46 7.34
N ASP A 48 15.77 -9.71 6.39
CA ASP A 48 17.19 -9.38 6.27
C ASP A 48 17.68 -8.27 7.22
N ARG A 49 16.79 -7.80 8.12
CA ARG A 49 16.99 -6.71 9.08
C ARG A 49 17.19 -5.33 8.43
N ARG A 50 16.82 -5.15 7.16
CA ARG A 50 16.76 -3.82 6.54
C ARG A 50 15.43 -3.13 6.86
N VAL A 51 15.48 -1.81 6.91
CA VAL A 51 14.29 -0.97 7.07
C VAL A 51 13.97 -0.29 5.75
N HIS A 52 12.74 -0.44 5.28
CA HIS A 52 12.25 0.19 4.06
C HIS A 52 11.48 1.45 4.45
N PHE A 53 11.97 2.61 4.03
CA PHE A 53 11.32 3.91 4.22
C PHE A 53 10.64 4.34 2.91
N ARG A 54 9.45 4.92 3.03
CA ARG A 54 8.71 5.50 1.90
C ARG A 54 7.89 6.69 2.40
N ILE A 55 7.91 7.78 1.64
CA ILE A 55 7.15 8.98 1.94
C ILE A 55 6.70 9.65 0.64
N HIS A 56 5.51 10.26 0.64
CA HIS A 56 5.03 11.05 -0.47
C HIS A 56 5.40 12.52 -0.24
N ALA A 57 6.40 13.01 -0.96
CA ALA A 57 6.92 14.38 -0.83
C ALA A 57 7.20 15.00 -2.22
N PRO A 58 6.16 15.23 -3.05
CA PRO A 58 6.31 15.56 -4.48
C PRO A 58 7.08 16.86 -4.73
N ASN A 59 6.95 17.82 -3.82
CA ASN A 59 7.55 19.16 -3.96
C ASN A 59 8.84 19.32 -3.14
N ALA A 60 9.30 18.27 -2.45
CA ALA A 60 10.54 18.34 -1.68
C ALA A 60 11.76 18.36 -2.62
N GLN A 61 12.74 19.20 -2.28
CA GLN A 61 14.03 19.23 -2.99
C GLN A 61 14.94 18.09 -2.58
N LYS A 62 14.90 17.71 -1.29
CA LYS A 62 15.67 16.61 -0.71
C LYS A 62 14.90 16.04 0.46
N VAL A 63 14.97 14.73 0.64
CA VAL A 63 14.42 14.01 1.80
C VAL A 63 15.53 13.14 2.38
N GLU A 64 15.70 13.18 3.70
CA GLU A 64 16.73 12.41 4.40
C GLU A 64 16.11 11.61 5.54
N ILE A 65 16.68 10.45 5.83
CA ILE A 65 16.41 9.71 7.05
C ILE A 65 17.58 9.95 8.00
N SER A 66 17.26 10.34 9.24
CA SER A 66 18.28 10.56 10.27
C SER A 66 19.19 9.34 10.39
N PHE A 67 20.50 9.62 10.41
CA PHE A 67 21.58 8.61 10.48
C PHE A 67 21.69 7.66 9.27
N ARG A 68 20.97 7.90 8.17
CA ARG A 68 20.97 7.06 6.96
C ARG A 68 21.13 7.83 5.65
N GLY A 69 21.08 9.17 5.69
CA GLY A 69 21.33 10.04 4.55
C GLY A 69 20.12 10.20 3.64
N GLU A 70 20.40 10.55 2.38
CA GLU A 70 19.41 10.95 1.37
C GLU A 70 18.56 9.78 0.86
N MET A 71 17.26 10.02 0.70
CA MET A 71 16.32 9.09 0.09
C MET A 71 16.32 9.21 -1.44
N THR A 72 16.12 8.08 -2.11
CA THR A 72 15.90 8.05 -3.56
C THR A 72 14.54 8.65 -3.91
N LYS A 73 14.53 9.53 -4.92
CA LYS A 73 13.32 10.19 -5.45
C LYS A 73 12.56 9.31 -6.44
#